data_AF-A0A7X7F423-F1
#
_entry.id   AF-A0A7X7F423-F1
#
_cell.length_a   1.000
_cell.length_b   1.000
_cell.length_c   1.000
_cell.angle_alpha   90.00
_cell.angle_beta   90.00
_cell.angle_gamma   90.00
#
_symmetry.space_group_name_H-M   'P 1'
#
loop_
_entity.id
_entity.type
_entity.pdbx_description
1 polymer ?
#
loop_
_entity_poly.entity_id
_entity_poly.type
_entity_poly.pdbx_seq_one_letter_code
_entity_poly.pdbx_strand_id
1 'polypeptide(L)'
;MSEHAFFTRLAQVFNSGQSRSVILSGNIHDLFDAGTEYVPLIPFLCRKSAAPGIVQLVYELNGPIRVADERHRLAMQDAWVAWKAGIDLDTLIVQDMTKRQKRVEQLRADFDRHIQEAIGNPTLALEFLRQLTICSRATLRENLLVLIEAADMLLPIAAGGDVAGLS
;
A
#
# COMPACT_ATOMS: atom_id res chain seq x y z
N MET A 1 -7.66 1.08 -28.26
CA MET A 1 -6.99 0.63 -27.02
C MET A 1 -7.25 -0.86 -26.90
N SER A 2 -6.20 -1.67 -26.77
CA SER A 2 -6.38 -3.09 -26.45
C SER A 2 -7.08 -3.22 -25.10
N GLU A 3 -8.29 -3.76 -25.08
CA GLU A 3 -8.99 -4.09 -23.84
C GLU A 3 -8.49 -5.45 -23.36
N HIS A 4 -7.67 -5.46 -22.32
CA HIS A 4 -7.12 -6.69 -21.77
C HIS A 4 -8.21 -7.41 -20.96
N ALA A 5 -8.68 -8.55 -21.46
CA ALA A 5 -9.79 -9.30 -20.87
C ALA A 5 -9.61 -9.62 -19.38
N PHE A 6 -8.37 -9.88 -18.93
CA PHE A 6 -8.08 -10.12 -17.52
C PHE A 6 -8.35 -8.88 -16.66
N PHE A 7 -8.04 -7.68 -17.16
CA PHE A 7 -8.24 -6.44 -16.43
C PHE A 7 -9.74 -6.11 -16.34
N THR A 8 -10.50 -6.33 -17.41
CA THR A 8 -11.97 -6.18 -17.37
C THR A 8 -12.58 -7.11 -16.32
N ARG A 9 -12.12 -8.36 -16.24
CA ARG A 9 -12.55 -9.31 -15.21
C ARG A 9 -12.13 -8.86 -13.80
N LEU A 10 -10.90 -8.39 -13.63
CA LEU A 10 -10.39 -7.84 -12.38
C LEU A 10 -11.28 -6.70 -11.86
N ALA A 11 -11.57 -5.73 -12.73
CA ALA A 11 -12.43 -4.59 -12.40
C ALA A 11 -13.85 -5.04 -12.02
N GLN A 12 -14.42 -6.01 -12.73
CA GLN A 12 -15.73 -6.58 -12.38
C GLN A 12 -15.74 -7.22 -10.99
N VAL A 13 -14.71 -8.01 -10.64
CA VAL A 13 -14.61 -8.67 -9.33
C VAL A 13 -14.57 -7.64 -8.19
N PHE A 14 -13.76 -6.59 -8.33
CA PHE A 14 -13.66 -5.56 -7.29
C PHE A 14 -14.92 -4.68 -7.23
N ASN A 15 -15.41 -4.20 -8.37
CA ASN A 15 -16.55 -3.27 -8.41
C ASN A 15 -17.87 -3.93 -7.97
N SER A 16 -18.01 -5.24 -8.16
CA SER A 16 -19.17 -6.00 -7.67
C SER A 16 -19.05 -6.42 -6.19
N GLY A 17 -17.88 -6.19 -5.55
CA GLY A 17 -17.63 -6.60 -4.19
C GLY A 17 -17.51 -8.12 -4.00
N GLN A 18 -17.40 -8.90 -5.08
CA GLN A 18 -17.27 -10.36 -5.02
C GLN A 18 -16.03 -10.81 -4.25
N SER A 19 -14.94 -10.06 -4.37
CA SER A 19 -13.73 -10.27 -3.58
C SER A 19 -13.01 -8.96 -3.29
N ARG A 20 -12.25 -8.95 -2.19
CA ARG A 20 -11.33 -7.86 -1.80
C ARG A 20 -9.86 -8.19 -2.09
N SER A 21 -9.59 -9.40 -2.56
CA SER A 21 -8.24 -9.86 -2.93
C SER A 21 -8.33 -10.81 -4.12
N VAL A 22 -7.35 -10.71 -5.00
CA VAL A 22 -7.23 -11.52 -6.21
C VAL A 22 -5.76 -11.86 -6.43
N ILE A 23 -5.51 -13.07 -6.90
CA ILE A 23 -4.17 -13.50 -7.33
C ILE A 23 -4.16 -13.45 -8.85
N LEU A 24 -3.20 -12.71 -9.41
CA LEU A 24 -2.91 -12.72 -10.84
C LEU A 24 -1.81 -13.74 -11.10
N SER A 25 -2.01 -14.59 -12.12
CA SER A 25 -1.06 -15.64 -12.51
C SER A 25 -1.01 -15.78 -14.04
N GLY A 26 -0.02 -16.51 -14.54
CA GLY A 26 0.25 -16.66 -15.98
C GLY A 26 1.53 -15.92 -16.39
N ASN A 27 1.53 -15.29 -17.57
CA ASN A 27 2.68 -14.55 -18.09
C ASN A 27 2.84 -13.17 -17.44
N ILE A 28 3.07 -13.14 -16.13
CA ILE A 28 3.19 -11.90 -15.36
C ILE A 28 4.41 -11.04 -15.74
N HIS A 29 5.38 -11.63 -16.44
CA HIS A 29 6.60 -10.96 -16.92
C HIS A 29 6.46 -10.39 -18.35
N ASP A 30 5.31 -10.57 -19.00
CA ASP A 30 5.05 -9.96 -20.30
C ASP A 30 4.87 -8.43 -20.18
N LEU A 31 4.91 -7.75 -21.32
CA LEU A 31 4.57 -6.34 -21.40
C LEU A 31 3.10 -6.17 -21.83
N PHE A 32 2.43 -5.19 -21.21
CA PHE A 32 1.01 -4.93 -21.39
C PHE A 32 0.83 -3.55 -22.06
N ASP A 33 -0.03 -3.50 -23.09
CA ASP A 33 -0.37 -2.26 -23.78
C ASP A 33 -1.13 -1.29 -22.85
N ALA A 34 -0.47 -0.21 -22.43
CA ALA A 34 -1.05 0.86 -21.62
C ALA A 34 -1.66 2.01 -22.46
N GLY A 35 -1.76 1.83 -23.78
CA GLY A 35 -2.33 2.79 -24.73
C GLY A 35 -1.28 3.65 -25.44
N THR A 36 -0.23 4.08 -24.74
CA THR A 36 0.89 4.86 -25.30
C THR A 36 2.18 4.06 -25.44
N GLU A 37 2.35 3.04 -24.62
CA GLU A 37 3.55 2.19 -24.56
C GLU A 37 3.20 0.83 -23.93
N TYR A 38 4.08 -0.13 -24.14
CA TYR A 38 4.05 -1.43 -23.49
C TYR A 38 4.85 -1.38 -22.19
N VAL A 39 4.21 -1.73 -21.07
CA VAL A 39 4.81 -1.64 -19.73
C VAL A 39 4.63 -2.94 -18.95
N PRO A 40 5.46 -3.22 -17.93
CA PRO A 40 5.26 -4.38 -17.05
C PRO A 40 3.92 -4.33 -16.31
N LEU A 41 3.51 -5.47 -15.74
CA LEU A 41 2.20 -5.64 -15.09
C LEU A 41 1.91 -4.60 -14.02
N ILE A 42 2.85 -4.31 -13.11
CA ILE A 42 2.63 -3.38 -12.00
C ILE A 42 2.35 -1.94 -12.50
N PRO A 43 3.20 -1.31 -13.34
CA PRO A 43 2.88 -0.04 -13.97
C PRO A 43 1.57 -0.05 -14.77
N PHE A 44 1.25 -1.15 -15.47
CA PHE A 44 -0.01 -1.30 -16.20
C PHE A 44 -1.21 -1.22 -15.25
N LEU A 45 -1.19 -1.99 -14.15
CA LEU A 45 -2.25 -2.00 -13.14
C LEU A 45 -2.41 -0.64 -12.48
N CYS A 46 -1.31 0.03 -12.11
CA CYS A 46 -1.37 1.38 -11.53
C CYS A 46 -2.06 2.36 -12.50
N ARG A 47 -1.67 2.37 -13.78
CA ARG A 47 -2.28 3.28 -14.77
C ARG A 47 -3.76 2.99 -14.99
N LYS A 48 -4.13 1.71 -15.12
CA LYS A 48 -5.51 1.31 -15.45
C LYS A 48 -6.48 1.41 -14.28
N SER A 49 -5.99 1.29 -13.04
CA SER A 49 -6.83 1.40 -11.83
C SER A 49 -6.74 2.75 -11.13
N ALA A 50 -6.07 3.74 -11.74
CA ALA A 50 -6.05 5.10 -11.25
C ALA A 50 -7.47 5.70 -11.34
N ALA A 51 -8.10 5.88 -10.18
CA ALA A 51 -9.43 6.46 -10.06
C ALA A 51 -9.51 7.35 -8.80
N PRO A 52 -10.37 8.38 -8.78
CA PRO A 52 -10.57 9.21 -7.60
C PRO A 52 -10.93 8.37 -6.37
N GLY A 53 -10.28 8.66 -5.23
CA GLY A 53 -10.52 7.97 -3.96
C GLY A 53 -9.93 6.56 -3.87
N ILE A 54 -9.07 6.16 -4.82
CA ILE A 54 -8.26 4.93 -4.74
C ILE A 54 -6.79 5.28 -4.61
N VAL A 55 -6.20 4.97 -3.46
CA VAL A 55 -4.75 5.05 -3.24
C VAL A 55 -4.10 3.73 -3.55
N GLN A 56 -3.17 3.75 -4.51
CA GLN A 56 -2.45 2.57 -4.95
C GLN A 56 -1.13 2.44 -4.18
N LEU A 57 -0.96 1.30 -3.53
CA LEU A 57 0.26 0.91 -2.83
C LEU A 57 0.90 -0.25 -3.59
N VAL A 58 2.20 -0.19 -3.80
CA VAL A 58 2.98 -1.25 -4.42
C VAL A 58 3.98 -1.78 -3.39
N TYR A 59 3.95 -3.08 -3.17
CA TYR A 59 4.93 -3.78 -2.36
C TYR A 59 5.68 -4.80 -3.22
N GLU A 60 7.00 -4.68 -3.17
CA GLU A 60 7.97 -5.56 -3.85
C GLU A 60 8.91 -6.06 -2.76
N LEU A 61 9.30 -7.35 -2.79
CA LEU A 61 10.14 -7.92 -1.74
C LEU A 61 11.47 -7.17 -1.56
N ASN A 62 12.06 -6.72 -2.67
CA ASN A 62 13.36 -6.09 -2.71
C ASN A 62 13.30 -4.56 -2.70
N GLY A 63 12.11 -3.97 -2.52
CA GLY A 63 11.88 -2.54 -2.61
C GLY A 63 11.10 -2.00 -1.42
N PRO A 64 11.17 -0.68 -1.16
CA PRO A 64 10.31 -0.06 -0.16
C PRO A 64 8.86 -0.12 -0.62
N ILE A 65 7.92 0.01 0.31
CA ILE A 65 6.51 0.21 -0.06
C ILE A 65 6.37 1.54 -0.80
N ARG A 66 5.86 1.50 -2.03
CA ARG A 66 5.68 2.68 -2.87
C ARG A 66 4.22 3.08 -2.91
N VAL A 67 3.94 4.38 -2.85
CA VAL A 67 2.62 4.93 -3.20
C VAL A 67 2.72 5.42 -4.64
N ALA A 68 1.78 5.05 -5.50
CA ALA A 68 1.91 5.31 -6.94
C ALA A 68 1.87 6.81 -7.30
N ASP A 69 1.16 7.62 -6.51
CA ASP A 69 1.06 9.07 -6.64
C ASP A 69 1.61 9.76 -5.38
N GLU A 70 2.50 10.72 -5.56
CA GLU A 70 3.12 11.49 -4.47
C GLU A 70 2.09 12.28 -3.65
N ARG A 71 0.99 12.75 -4.27
CA ARG A 71 -0.09 13.44 -3.55
C ARG A 71 -0.76 12.51 -2.56
N HIS A 72 -1.00 11.26 -2.96
CA HIS A 72 -1.55 10.24 -2.07
C HIS A 72 -0.54 9.83 -1.00
N ARG A 73 0.78 9.85 -1.29
CA ARG A 73 1.82 9.59 -0.29
C ARG A 73 1.73 10.60 0.86
N LEU A 74 1.68 11.89 0.52
CA LEU A 74 1.59 12.97 1.50
C LEU A 74 0.30 12.87 2.33
N ALA A 75 -0.85 12.70 1.65
CA ALA A 75 -2.14 12.53 2.33
C ALA A 75 -2.16 11.32 3.28
N MET A 76 -1.53 10.21 2.86
CA MET A 76 -1.42 9.02 3.68
C MET A 76 -0.49 9.20 4.88
N GLN A 77 0.63 9.90 4.72
CA GLN A 77 1.52 10.24 5.83
C GLN A 77 0.78 11.13 6.85
N ASP A 78 0.09 12.17 6.39
CA ASP A 78 -0.69 13.06 7.25
C ASP A 78 -1.79 12.30 8.01
N ALA A 79 -2.56 11.45 7.31
CA ALA A 79 -3.59 10.63 7.90
C ALA A 79 -3.01 9.63 8.93
N TRP A 80 -1.86 9.01 8.65
CA TRP A 80 -1.20 8.08 9.56
C TRP A 80 -0.67 8.77 10.81
N VAL A 81 -0.08 9.96 10.66
CA VAL A 81 0.39 10.78 11.78
C VAL A 81 -0.79 11.20 12.66
N ALA A 82 -1.88 11.70 12.07
CA ALA A 82 -3.11 12.04 12.79
C ALA A 82 -3.68 10.82 13.55
N TRP A 83 -3.75 9.67 12.87
CA TRP A 83 -4.20 8.40 13.46
C TRP A 83 -3.34 7.97 14.65
N LYS A 84 -2.01 8.02 14.54
CA LYS A 84 -1.08 7.66 15.63
C LYS A 84 -1.03 8.67 16.76
N ALA A 85 -1.21 9.96 16.44
CA ALA A 85 -1.30 11.01 17.44
C ALA A 85 -2.61 10.92 18.25
N GLY A 86 -3.66 10.31 17.68
CA GLY A 86 -5.00 10.29 18.26
C GLY A 86 -5.66 11.67 18.18
N ILE A 87 -5.27 12.48 17.19
CA ILE A 87 -5.67 13.88 17.05
C ILE A 87 -6.20 14.07 15.63
N ASP A 88 -7.34 14.73 15.50
CA ASP A 88 -7.74 15.33 14.23
C ASP A 88 -6.86 16.57 14.03
N LEU A 89 -6.07 16.63 12.94
CA LEU A 89 -5.09 17.71 12.69
C LEU A 89 -5.73 19.11 12.77
N ASP A 90 -7.04 19.20 12.58
CA ASP A 90 -7.83 20.43 12.66
C ASP A 90 -8.13 20.92 14.10
N THR A 91 -7.97 20.08 15.13
CA THR A 91 -8.20 20.46 16.55
C THR A 91 -6.97 21.06 17.25
N LEU A 92 -6.15 21.78 16.48
CA LEU A 92 -4.99 22.55 16.93
C LEU A 92 -5.39 23.76 17.80
N ILE A 93 -5.82 23.53 19.04
CA ILE A 93 -6.09 24.60 20.00
C ILE A 93 -5.21 24.44 21.26
N VAL A 94 -4.17 25.27 21.28
CA VAL A 94 -3.57 26.00 22.40
C VAL A 94 -3.41 25.24 23.74
N GLN A 95 -2.32 24.48 23.85
CA GLN A 95 -1.37 24.43 24.99
C GLN A 95 -0.38 23.27 24.72
N ASP A 96 0.93 23.55 24.76
CA ASP A 96 2.05 22.61 24.53
C ASP A 96 2.52 22.39 23.06
N MET A 97 2.59 23.47 22.27
CA MET A 97 2.98 23.44 20.85
C MET A 97 4.35 22.77 20.58
N THR A 98 5.38 23.05 21.38
CA THR A 98 6.75 22.57 21.09
C THR A 98 6.91 21.06 21.28
N LYS A 99 6.29 20.46 22.31
CA LYS A 99 6.36 19.01 22.52
C LYS A 99 5.51 18.25 21.50
N ARG A 100 4.34 18.78 21.15
CA ARG A 100 3.48 18.19 20.12
C ARG A 100 4.11 18.26 18.72
N GLN A 101 4.78 19.36 18.39
CA GLN A 101 5.51 19.50 17.13
C GLN A 101 6.60 18.43 16.98
N LYS A 102 7.43 18.23 18.02
CA LYS A 102 8.44 17.17 18.05
C LYS A 102 7.83 15.78 17.88
N ARG A 103 6.67 15.51 18.50
CA ARG A 103 5.96 14.23 18.35
C ARG A 103 5.47 14.02 16.92
N VAL A 104 4.92 15.05 16.27
CA VAL A 104 4.49 14.98 14.87
C VAL A 104 5.67 14.68 13.95
N GLU A 105 6.80 15.36 14.14
CA GLU A 105 8.02 15.13 13.36
C GLU A 105 8.56 13.71 13.56
N GLN A 106 8.57 13.20 14.80
CA GLN A 106 8.93 11.82 15.09
C GLN A 106 8.01 10.82 14.38
N LEU A 107 6.69 11.04 14.41
CA LEU A 107 5.74 10.16 13.71
C LEU A 107 5.92 10.19 12.19
N ARG A 108 6.23 11.35 11.59
CA ARG A 108 6.56 11.42 10.16
C ARG A 108 7.81 10.58 9.85
N ALA A 109 8.85 10.71 10.66
CA ALA A 109 10.07 9.92 10.52
C ALA A 109 9.81 8.41 10.69
N ASP A 110 8.94 8.02 11.62
CA ASP A 110 8.53 6.63 11.82
C ASP A 110 7.77 6.07 10.62
N PHE A 111 6.88 6.86 10.01
CA PHE A 111 6.19 6.48 8.78
C PHE A 111 7.19 6.21 7.64
N ASP A 112 8.13 7.13 7.41
CA ASP A 112 9.15 6.96 6.36
C ASP A 112 10.07 5.77 6.67
N ARG A 113 10.40 5.56 7.94
CA ARG A 113 11.18 4.41 8.39
C ARG A 113 10.46 3.09 8.13
N HIS A 114 9.16 2.97 8.43
CA HIS A 114 8.38 1.76 8.14
C HIS A 114 8.29 1.45 6.65
N ILE A 115 8.25 2.47 5.79
CA ILE A 115 8.33 2.27 4.33
C ILE A 115 9.66 1.58 3.94
N GLN A 116 10.77 1.99 4.56
CA GLN A 116 12.11 1.46 4.25
C GLN A 116 12.38 0.11 4.90
N GLU A 117 11.96 -0.09 6.15
CA GLU A 117 12.11 -1.35 6.90
C GLU A 117 11.35 -2.53 6.28
N ALA A 118 10.44 -2.26 5.32
CA ALA A 118 9.75 -3.27 4.54
C ALA A 118 10.67 -4.02 3.55
N ILE A 119 11.82 -3.44 3.17
CA ILE A 119 12.77 -4.03 2.22
C ILE A 119 13.32 -5.34 2.80
N GLY A 120 13.09 -6.46 2.10
CA GLY A 120 13.54 -7.78 2.51
C GLY A 120 12.84 -8.35 3.76
N ASN A 121 11.82 -7.67 4.29
CA ASN A 121 11.10 -8.11 5.49
C ASN A 121 9.58 -8.15 5.25
N PRO A 122 9.06 -9.26 4.69
CA PRO A 122 7.62 -9.46 4.47
C PRO A 122 6.76 -9.25 5.70
N THR A 123 7.23 -9.67 6.87
CA THR A 123 6.47 -9.57 8.11
C THR A 123 6.24 -8.10 8.49
N LEU A 124 7.28 -7.26 8.44
CA LEU A 124 7.16 -5.83 8.70
C LEU A 124 6.34 -5.13 7.60
N ALA A 125 6.53 -5.52 6.34
CA ALA A 125 5.78 -4.95 5.23
C ALA A 125 4.27 -5.21 5.36
N LEU A 126 3.87 -6.46 5.61
CA LEU A 126 2.46 -6.85 5.76
C LEU A 126 1.83 -6.22 7.02
N GLU A 127 2.59 -6.11 8.11
CA GLU A 127 2.11 -5.42 9.31
C GLU A 127 1.91 -3.93 9.06
N PHE A 128 2.83 -3.28 8.35
CA PHE A 128 2.67 -1.87 8.01
C PHE A 128 1.50 -1.66 7.04
N LEU A 129 1.35 -2.50 6.00
CA LEU A 129 0.19 -2.49 5.11
C LEU A 129 -1.11 -2.67 5.89
N ARG A 130 -1.16 -3.57 6.87
CA ARG A 130 -2.30 -3.74 7.78
C ARG A 130 -2.62 -2.44 8.51
N GLN A 131 -1.62 -1.77 9.08
CA GLN A 131 -1.81 -0.47 9.74
C GLN A 131 -2.34 0.59 8.78
N LEU A 132 -1.83 0.65 7.54
CA LEU A 132 -2.34 1.54 6.51
C LEU A 132 -3.81 1.26 6.18
N THR A 133 -4.24 -0.01 6.12
CA THR A 133 -5.67 -0.33 5.91
C THR A 133 -6.56 0.17 7.06
N ILE A 134 -6.06 0.16 8.30
CA ILE A 134 -6.80 0.68 9.46
C ILE A 134 -6.85 2.20 9.41
N CYS A 135 -5.71 2.84 9.16
CA CYS A 135 -5.59 4.29 8.97
C CYS A 135 -6.52 4.80 7.85
N SER A 136 -6.57 4.09 6.72
CA SER A 136 -7.43 4.42 5.60
C SER A 136 -8.90 4.51 6.01
N ARG A 137 -9.39 3.53 6.79
CA ARG A 137 -10.78 3.54 7.28
C ARG A 137 -11.04 4.60 8.34
N ALA A 138 -10.06 4.88 9.20
CA ALA A 138 -10.24 5.78 10.34
C ALA A 138 -10.12 7.26 9.95
N THR A 139 -9.11 7.61 9.15
CA THR A 139 -8.68 9.00 8.97
C THR A 139 -8.66 9.44 7.51
N LEU A 140 -8.07 8.64 6.60
CA LEU A 140 -7.92 9.05 5.19
C LEU A 140 -9.26 9.05 4.44
N ARG A 141 -10.13 8.07 4.73
CA ARG A 141 -11.43 7.85 4.08
C ARG A 141 -11.37 7.57 2.56
N GLU A 142 -10.21 7.10 2.09
CA GLU A 142 -10.01 6.62 0.72
C GLU A 142 -9.77 5.11 0.71
N ASN A 143 -10.09 4.45 -0.40
CA ASN A 143 -9.87 3.02 -0.57
C ASN A 143 -8.41 2.73 -0.92
N LEU A 144 -7.85 1.65 -0.37
CA LEU A 144 -6.51 1.21 -0.73
C LEU A 144 -6.58 0.08 -1.75
N LEU A 145 -5.83 0.20 -2.85
CA LEU A 145 -5.50 -0.90 -3.73
C LEU A 145 -4.04 -1.28 -3.48
N VAL A 146 -3.82 -2.40 -2.81
CA VAL A 146 -2.47 -2.92 -2.53
C VAL A 146 -2.09 -3.93 -3.61
N LEU A 147 -1.04 -3.62 -4.36
CA LEU A 147 -0.42 -4.48 -5.36
C LEU A 147 0.81 -5.12 -4.74
N ILE A 148 0.82 -6.45 -4.65
CA ILE A 148 1.93 -7.24 -4.12
C ILE A 148 2.57 -7.98 -5.29
N GLU A 149 3.83 -7.67 -5.58
CA GLU A 149 4.63 -8.43 -6.53
C GLU A 149 5.14 -9.73 -5.87
N ALA A 150 5.22 -10.81 -6.66
CA ALA A 150 5.72 -12.11 -6.23
C ALA A 150 5.10 -12.60 -4.91
N ALA A 151 3.77 -12.58 -4.85
CA ALA A 151 3.01 -12.96 -3.64
C ALA A 151 3.30 -14.39 -3.16
N ASP A 152 3.77 -15.27 -4.04
CA ASP A 152 4.25 -16.62 -3.74
C ASP A 152 5.54 -16.65 -2.91
N MET A 153 6.37 -15.60 -2.98
CA MET A 153 7.61 -15.45 -2.21
C MET A 153 7.39 -14.84 -0.82
N LEU A 154 6.15 -14.44 -0.48
CA LEU A 154 5.83 -13.91 0.85
C LEU A 154 5.63 -15.06 1.85
N LEU A 155 6.74 -15.64 2.29
CA LEU A 155 6.74 -16.56 3.42
C LEU A 155 6.90 -15.76 4.72
N PRO A 156 5.88 -15.70 5.60
CA PRO A 156 6.06 -15.11 6.91
C PRO A 156 7.09 -15.95 7.68
N ILE A 157 8.19 -15.32 8.07
CA ILE A 157 9.19 -15.96 8.91
C ILE A 157 8.56 -16.07 10.30
N ALA A 158 8.08 -17.26 10.67
CA ALA A 158 7.75 -17.55 12.05
C ALA A 158 9.00 -17.31 12.91
N ALA A 159 8.81 -16.80 14.13
CA ALA A 159 9.90 -16.51 15.05
C ALA A 159 10.83 -17.74 15.15
N GLY A 160 12.03 -17.63 14.57
CA GLY A 160 13.00 -18.72 14.51
C GLY A 160 13.50 -19.10 13.11
N GLY A 161 12.91 -18.62 12.02
CA GLY A 161 13.47 -18.89 10.67
C GLY A 161 13.38 -20.34 10.21
N ASP A 162 12.72 -21.20 10.99
CA ASP A 162 12.69 -22.63 10.75
C ASP A 162 11.34 -23.06 10.17
N VAL A 163 11.36 -23.41 8.89
CA VAL A 163 10.20 -24.00 8.19
C VAL A 163 9.91 -25.41 8.73
N ALA A 164 10.86 -26.03 9.46
CA ALA A 164 10.68 -27.34 10.07
C ALA A 164 9.77 -27.35 11.31
N GLY A 165 9.38 -26.18 11.84
CA GLY A 165 8.47 -26.08 12.98
C GLY A 165 6.97 -26.16 12.65
N LEU A 166 6.61 -26.33 11.38
CA LEU A 166 5.22 -26.35 10.91
C LEU A 166 4.65 -27.76 10.64
N SER A 167 5.38 -28.82 10.99
CA SER A 167 4.94 -30.22 10.91
C SER A 167 4.45 -30.77 12.24
#